data_AF-D7DZY1-F1
#
_entry.id   AF-D7DZY1-F1
#
_cell.length_a   1.000
_cell.length_b   1.000
_cell.length_c   1.000
_cell.angle_alpha   90.00
_cell.angle_beta   90.00
_cell.angle_gamma   90.00
#
_symmetry.space_group_name_H-M   'P 1'
#
loop_
_entity.id
_entity.type
_entity.pdbx_description
1 polymer ?
#
loop_
_entity_poly.entity_id
_entity_poly.type
_entity_poly.pdbx_seq_one_letter_code
_entity_poly.pdbx_strand_id
1 'polypeptide(L)'
;MYYADMAVHGKNRHFQMLVEAKNKRGASKILAAKMRRNMYSHGLLPEAHFFLLALPDKFYLWKDKGLSIDLREADYEMDTDRFLKPYSPIK
;
A
#
# COMPACT_ATOMS: atom_id res chain seq x y z
N MET A 1 15.74 -4.95 -9.92
CA MET A 1 14.43 -5.63 -9.76
C MET A 1 13.90 -5.20 -8.40
N TYR A 2 12.87 -4.34 -8.37
CA TYR A 2 12.25 -3.92 -7.11
C TYR A 2 11.25 -5.01 -6.73
N TYR A 3 11.44 -5.61 -5.57
CA TYR A 3 10.43 -6.48 -4.98
C TYR A 3 9.62 -5.63 -4.03
N ALA A 4 8.29 -5.77 -4.04
CA ALA A 4 7.52 -5.24 -2.95
C ALA A 4 7.92 -5.92 -1.64
N ASP A 5 7.77 -5.19 -0.54
CA ASP A 5 8.08 -5.64 0.79
C ASP A 5 7.30 -6.92 1.12
N MET A 6 6.03 -7.00 0.70
CA MET A 6 5.24 -8.24 0.81
C MET A 6 4.31 -8.48 -0.39
N ALA A 7 4.15 -9.75 -0.75
CA ALA A 7 3.17 -10.24 -1.72
C ALA A 7 2.26 -11.27 -1.03
N VAL A 8 0.95 -11.02 -1.05
CA VAL A 8 -0.04 -11.90 -0.44
C VAL A 8 -0.78 -12.68 -1.51
N HIS A 9 -0.83 -13.99 -1.31
CA HIS A 9 -1.50 -14.93 -2.18
C HIS A 9 -2.73 -15.49 -1.48
N GLY A 10 -3.85 -15.52 -2.20
CA GLY A 10 -5.10 -16.09 -1.71
C GLY A 10 -5.17 -17.62 -1.86
N LYS A 11 -6.39 -18.15 -1.84
CA LYS A 11 -6.64 -19.58 -2.11
C LYS A 11 -6.02 -19.97 -3.46
N ASN A 12 -5.49 -21.19 -3.53
CA ASN A 12 -4.81 -21.73 -4.72
C ASN A 12 -3.58 -20.92 -5.18
N ARG A 13 -2.94 -20.16 -4.27
CA ARG A 13 -1.74 -19.35 -4.56
C ARG A 13 -1.95 -18.27 -5.63
N HIS A 14 -3.19 -17.84 -5.88
CA HIS A 14 -3.43 -16.72 -6.77
C HIS A 14 -2.92 -15.43 -6.11
N PHE A 15 -2.12 -14.65 -6.82
CA PHE A 15 -1.66 -13.35 -6.34
C PHE A 15 -2.86 -12.42 -6.16
N GLN A 16 -3.00 -11.84 -4.97
CA GLN A 16 -4.15 -11.00 -4.62
C GLN A 16 -3.73 -9.59 -4.26
N MET A 17 -2.64 -9.44 -3.51
CA MET A 17 -2.32 -8.18 -2.90
C MET A 17 -0.83 -7.92 -2.84
N LEU A 18 -0.48 -6.67 -3.14
CA LEU A 18 0.84 -6.11 -2.94
C LEU A 18 0.82 -5.22 -1.71
N VAL A 19 1.83 -5.31 -0.85
CA VAL A 19 2.01 -4.43 0.30
C VAL A 19 3.35 -3.74 0.17
N GLU A 20 3.31 -2.41 0.28
CA GLU A 20 4.51 -1.59 0.43
C GLU A 20 4.50 -0.86 1.76
N ALA A 21 5.53 -1.11 2.57
CA ALA A 21 5.75 -0.44 3.83
C ALA A 21 6.71 0.73 3.64
N LYS A 22 6.37 1.90 4.20
CA LYS A 22 7.26 3.06 4.19
C LYS A 22 7.29 3.69 5.57
N ASN A 23 8.46 4.10 6.04
CA ASN A 23 8.59 4.86 7.29
C ASN A 23 8.32 6.36 7.04
N LYS A 24 7.10 6.69 6.65
CA LYS A 24 6.62 8.06 6.44
C LYS A 24 5.32 8.26 7.19
N ARG A 25 5.21 9.33 7.97
CA ARG A 25 4.00 9.70 8.72
C ARG A 25 3.30 10.90 8.09
N GLY A 26 2.04 11.11 8.44
CA GLY A 26 1.25 12.29 8.09
C GLY A 26 0.93 12.41 6.60
N ALA A 27 0.95 11.30 5.86
CA ALA A 27 0.55 11.34 4.46
C ALA A 27 -0.95 11.59 4.36
N SER A 28 -1.38 12.51 3.50
CA SER A 28 -2.80 12.62 3.12
C SER A 28 -3.16 11.56 2.07
N LYS A 29 -4.46 11.32 1.85
CA LYS A 29 -4.93 10.43 0.75
C LYS A 29 -4.33 10.79 -0.61
N ILE A 30 -4.26 12.09 -0.92
CA ILE A 30 -3.66 12.58 -2.17
C ILE A 30 -2.16 12.26 -2.22
N LEU A 31 -1.44 12.43 -1.11
CA LEU A 31 -0.02 12.10 -1.06
C LEU A 31 0.19 10.58 -1.23
N ALA A 32 -0.63 9.76 -0.60
CA ALA A 32 -0.61 8.30 -0.75
C ALA A 32 -0.91 7.89 -2.21
N ALA A 33 -1.87 8.54 -2.87
CA ALA A 33 -2.17 8.34 -4.29
C ALA A 33 -0.98 8.67 -5.19
N LYS A 34 -0.28 9.78 -4.92
CA LYS A 34 0.95 10.14 -5.64
C LYS A 34 2.03 9.09 -5.44
N MET A 35 2.20 8.58 -4.22
CA MET A 35 3.17 7.51 -3.93
C MET A 35 2.84 6.24 -4.72
N ARG A 36 1.59 5.78 -4.69
CA ARG A 36 1.13 4.62 -5.49
C ARG A 36 1.41 4.84 -6.98
N ARG A 37 0.98 5.98 -7.54
CA ARG A 37 1.19 6.32 -8.95
C ARG A 37 2.67 6.26 -9.33
N ASN A 38 3.54 6.86 -8.51
CA ASN A 38 4.98 6.87 -8.79
C ASN A 38 5.54 5.45 -8.86
N MET A 39 5.16 4.57 -7.92
CA MET A 39 5.62 3.17 -7.93
C MET A 39 5.17 2.39 -9.17
N TYR A 40 3.92 2.56 -9.63
CA TYR A 40 3.46 1.95 -10.87
C TYR A 40 4.07 2.59 -12.13
N SER A 41 4.29 3.91 -12.14
CA SER A 41 4.88 4.60 -13.30
C SER A 41 6.30 4.18 -13.61
N HIS A 42 7.03 3.66 -12.62
CA HIS A 42 8.36 3.11 -12.83
C HIS A 42 8.35 1.66 -13.31
N GLY A 43 7.17 1.06 -13.53
CA GLY A 43 7.02 -0.31 -14.05
C GLY A 43 7.53 -1.39 -13.09
N LEU A 44 7.68 -1.05 -11.80
CA LEU A 44 8.37 -1.89 -10.83
C LEU A 44 7.45 -2.90 -10.14
N LEU A 45 6.13 -2.72 -10.22
CA LEU A 45 5.15 -3.48 -9.45
C LEU A 45 4.22 -4.27 -10.38
N PRO A 46 3.96 -5.56 -10.08
CA PRO A 46 2.99 -6.35 -10.82
C PRO A 46 1.56 -5.86 -10.55
N GLU A 47 0.64 -6.23 -11.43
CA GLU A 47 -0.78 -5.96 -11.22
C GLU A 47 -1.32 -6.78 -10.05
N ALA A 48 -2.07 -6.12 -9.16
CA ALA A 48 -2.71 -6.76 -8.01
C ALA A 48 -4.16 -6.28 -7.88
N HIS A 49 -5.04 -7.18 -7.42
CA HIS A 49 -6.41 -6.83 -7.04
C HIS A 49 -6.43 -5.83 -5.88
N PHE A 50 -5.45 -5.93 -4.99
CA PHE A 50 -5.30 -5.04 -3.85
C PHE A 50 -3.90 -4.45 -3.79
N PHE A 51 -3.81 -3.15 -3.53
CA PHE A 51 -2.54 -2.49 -3.23
C PHE A 51 -2.66 -1.79 -1.88
N LEU A 52 -1.78 -2.14 -0.94
CA LEU A 52 -1.72 -1.51 0.38
C LEU A 52 -0.43 -0.72 0.53
N LEU A 53 -0.57 0.57 0.80
CA LEU A 53 0.51 1.38 1.35
C LEU A 53 0.39 1.36 2.88
N ALA A 54 1.36 0.74 3.53
CA ALA A 54 1.45 0.60 4.97
C ALA A 54 2.40 1.66 5.55
N LEU A 55 1.84 2.70 6.18
CA LEU A 55 2.59 3.71 6.92
C LEU A 55 2.49 3.44 8.43
N PRO A 56 3.37 4.03 9.26
CA PRO A 56 3.36 3.79 10.69
C PRO A 56 2.09 4.30 11.39
N ASP A 57 1.41 5.28 10.82
CA ASP A 57 0.20 5.93 11.35
C ASP A 57 -1.07 5.69 10.52
N LYS A 58 -0.93 5.31 9.24
CA LYS A 58 -2.05 5.14 8.31
C LYS A 58 -1.85 3.98 7.34
N PHE A 59 -2.93 3.23 7.09
CA PHE A 59 -3.01 2.26 6.01
C PHE A 59 -3.92 2.78 4.90
N TYR A 60 -3.46 2.68 3.66
CA TYR A 60 -4.21 3.08 2.47
C TYR A 60 -4.37 1.90 1.52
N LEU A 61 -5.60 1.51 1.22
CA LEU A 61 -5.92 0.36 0.39
C LEU A 61 -6.64 0.80 -0.89
N TRP A 62 -6.13 0.34 -2.03
CA TRP A 62 -6.79 0.43 -3.32
C TRP A 62 -7.30 -0.95 -3.72
N LYS A 63 -8.53 -1.01 -4.20
CA LYS A 63 -9.20 -2.22 -4.68
C LYS A 63 -9.50 -2.12 -6.17
N ASP A 64 -9.08 -3.15 -6.91
CA ASP A 64 -9.36 -3.37 -8.33
C ASP A 64 -9.05 -2.13 -9.22
N LYS A 65 -7.94 -1.44 -8.94
CA LYS A 65 -7.49 -0.29 -9.73
C LYS A 65 -6.45 -0.65 -10.80
N GLY A 66 -6.02 -1.91 -10.85
CA GLY A 66 -4.99 -2.42 -11.77
C GLY A 66 -3.68 -1.62 -11.73
N LEU A 67 -2.97 -1.61 -12.85
CA LEU A 67 -1.73 -0.84 -13.06
C LEU A 67 -1.97 0.65 -13.37
N SER A 68 -3.17 1.18 -13.14
CA SER A 68 -3.49 2.56 -13.50
C SER A 68 -2.55 3.56 -12.82
N ILE A 69 -1.89 4.36 -13.67
CA ILE A 69 -1.06 5.51 -13.30
C ILE A 69 -1.90 6.80 -13.11
N ASP A 70 -3.22 6.70 -13.14
CA ASP A 70 -4.10 7.81 -12.78
C ASP A 70 -3.92 8.15 -11.31
N LEU A 71 -4.00 9.44 -10.99
CA LEU A 71 -4.02 9.88 -9.61
C LEU A 71 -5.39 9.55 -9.00
N ARG A 72 -5.47 8.40 -8.32
CA ARG A 72 -6.69 7.95 -7.63
C ARG A 72 -6.40 7.79 -6.14
N GLU A 73 -7.26 8.38 -5.32
CA GLU A 73 -7.21 8.17 -3.87
C GLU A 73 -7.52 6.73 -3.50
N ALA A 74 -7.09 6.33 -2.30
CA ALA A 74 -7.37 5.02 -1.75
C ALA A 74 -8.87 4.85 -1.49
N ASP A 75 -9.40 3.66 -1.79
CA ASP A 75 -10.79 3.32 -1.50
C ASP A 75 -11.02 3.21 0.02
N TYR A 76 -9.99 2.79 0.76
CA TYR A 76 -10.04 2.70 2.22
C TYR A 76 -8.82 3.36 2.86
N GLU A 77 -9.06 3.98 4.02
CA GLU A 77 -8.05 4.55 4.91
C GLU A 77 -8.33 4.07 6.34
N MET A 78 -7.27 3.75 7.08
CA MET A 78 -7.37 3.31 8.47
C MET A 78 -6.22 3.83 9.32
N ASP A 79 -6.51 4.29 10.53
CA ASP A 79 -5.51 4.58 11.56
C ASP A 79 -4.88 3.28 12.07
N THR A 80 -3.56 3.24 12.11
CA THR A 80 -2.80 2.03 12.46
C THR A 80 -2.50 1.90 13.95
N ASP A 81 -2.70 2.97 14.72
CA ASP A 81 -2.38 3.03 16.15
C ASP A 81 -2.96 1.85 16.93
N ARG A 82 -4.20 1.46 16.64
CA ARG A 82 -4.86 0.34 17.35
C ARG A 82 -4.21 -1.02 17.07
N PHE A 83 -3.49 -1.17 15.96
CA PHE A 83 -2.91 -2.44 15.51
C PHE A 83 -1.39 -2.51 15.69
N LEU A 84 -0.70 -1.39 15.47
CA LEU A 84 0.77 -1.34 15.46
C LEU A 84 1.38 -0.90 16.78
N LYS A 85 0.62 -0.21 17.65
CA LYS A 85 1.13 0.26 18.95
C LYS A 85 1.77 -0.83 19.83
N PRO A 86 1.28 -2.09 19.87
CA PRO A 86 1.95 -3.16 20.61
C PRO A 86 3.34 -3.53 20.08
N TYR A 87 3.62 -3.25 18.80
CA TYR A 87 4.84 -3.67 18.10
C TYR A 87 5.79 -2.50 17.79
N SER A 88 5.32 -1.28 17.94
CA SER A 88 6.09 -0.05 17.76
C SER A 88 6.08 0.74 19.07
N PRO A 89 6.80 0.29 20.12
CA PRO A 89 7.02 1.12 21.28
C PRO A 89 7.78 2.36 20.80
N ILE A 90 7.07 3.49 20.78
CA ILE A 90 7.65 4.80 20.51
C ILE A 90 8.79 4.97 21.52
N LYS A 91 10.03 5.05 21.03
CA LYS A 91 11.15 5.60 21.80
C LYS A 91 11.10 7.12 21.71
#